data_AF-A0A3P6EA78-F1
#
_entry.id   AF-A0A3P6EA78-F1
#
_cell.length_a   1.000
_cell.length_b   1.000
_cell.length_c   1.000
_cell.angle_alpha   90.00
_cell.angle_beta   90.00
_cell.angle_gamma   90.00
#
_symmetry.space_group_name_H-M   'P 1'
#
loop_
_entity.id
_entity.type
_entity.pdbx_description
1 polymer ?
#
loop_
_entity_poly.entity_id
_entity_poly.type
_entity_poly.pdbx_seq_one_letter_code
_entity_poly.pdbx_strand_id
1 'polypeptide(L)' 'MVLVDEEGTRIHAQVEEDMSKPHQKFLKEGQAVIINPFQLKDYLGEFRTNPYPYKIGFFRTTKVKPADGFPETIPQK' A
#
# COMPACT_ATOMS: atom_id res chain seq x y z
N MET A 1 4.37 -2.80 4.89
CA MET A 1 4.97 -2.68 3.53
C MET A 1 4.95 -1.22 3.10
N VAL A 2 5.70 -0.87 2.07
CA VAL A 2 5.67 0.46 1.45
C VAL A 2 5.06 0.32 0.06
N LEU A 3 4.02 1.10 -0.21
CA LEU A 3 3.39 1.20 -1.52
C LEU A 3 3.95 2.40 -2.25
N VAL A 4 3.94 2.34 -3.59
CA VAL A 4 4.38 3.43 -4.45
C VAL A 4 3.36 3.64 -5.57
N ASP A 5 3.07 4.89 -5.90
CA ASP A 5 2.23 5.27 -7.04
C ASP A 5 3.05 5.58 -8.29
N GLU A 6 2.37 5.92 -9.38
CA GLU A 6 3.00 6.25 -10.67
C GLU A 6 3.91 7.48 -10.60
N GLU A 7 3.67 8.38 -9.63
CA GLU A 7 4.49 9.57 -9.40
C GLU A 7 5.72 9.29 -8.52
N GLY A 8 5.92 8.04 -8.10
CA GLY A 8 7.00 7.64 -7.19
C GLY A 8 6.75 8.01 -5.72
N THR A 9 5.54 8.45 -5.36
CA THR A 9 5.20 8.78 -3.98
C THR A 9 5.05 7.50 -3.17
N ARG A 10 5.74 7.44 -2.04
CA ARG A 10 5.80 6.24 -1.20
C ARG A 10 4.96 6.38 0.06
N ILE A 11 4.13 5.42 0.39
CA ILE A 11 3.33 5.42 1.62
C ILE A 11 3.37 4.09 2.33
N HIS A 12 3.49 4.12 3.66
CA HIS A 12 3.39 2.91 4.46
C HIS A 12 1.98 2.35 4.41
N ALA A 13 1.89 1.03 4.33
CA ALA A 13 0.65 0.28 4.41
C ALA A 13 0.77 -0.86 5.42
N GLN A 14 -0.32 -1.07 6.15
CA GLN A 14 -0.46 -2.11 7.16
C GLN A 14 -1.70 -2.96 6.89
N VAL A 15 -1.50 -4.27 6.93
CA VAL A 15 -2.57 -5.27 6.94
C VAL A 15 -2.65 -5.84 8.35
N GLU A 16 -3.85 -5.88 8.92
CA GLU A 16 -4.08 -6.50 10.22
C GLU A 16 -3.89 -8.02 10.13
N GLU A 17 -3.47 -8.64 11.24
CA GLU A 17 -3.04 -10.05 11.28
C GLU A 17 -4.11 -11.00 10.74
N ASP A 18 -5.37 -10.79 11.15
CA ASP A 18 -6.54 -11.58 10.74
C ASP A 18 -6.80 -11.52 9.22
N MET A 19 -6.32 -10.47 8.56
CA MET A 19 -6.50 -10.22 7.13
C MET A 19 -5.22 -10.44 6.32
N SER A 20 -4.13 -10.88 6.95
CA SER A 20 -2.84 -11.07 6.28
C SER A 20 -2.88 -12.20 5.24
N LYS A 21 -3.41 -13.36 5.61
CA LYS A 21 -3.39 -14.57 4.75
C LYS A 21 -4.10 -14.37 3.40
N PRO A 22 -5.32 -13.80 3.33
CA PRO A 22 -5.98 -13.57 2.05
C PRO A 22 -5.24 -12.61 1.12
N HIS A 23 -4.51 -11.64 1.68
CA HIS A 23 -3.84 -10.60 0.92
C HIS A 23 -2.40 -10.96 0.50
N GLN A 24 -1.74 -11.89 1.19
CA GLN A 24 -0.38 -12.36 0.84
C GLN A 24 -0.25 -12.84 -0.62
N LYS A 25 -1.33 -13.37 -1.21
CA LYS A 25 -1.33 -13.80 -2.62
C LYS A 25 -1.05 -12.65 -3.59
N PHE A 26 -1.55 -11.46 -3.28
CA PHE A 26 -1.54 -10.29 -4.15
C PHE A 26 -0.51 -9.24 -3.74
N LEU A 27 -0.17 -9.16 -2.45
CA LEU A 27 0.78 -8.18 -1.92
C LEU A 27 2.20 -8.75 -1.98
N LYS A 28 2.77 -8.78 -3.19
CA LYS A 28 4.16 -9.17 -3.46
C LYS A 28 4.95 -7.96 -3.94
N GLU A 29 6.23 -7.93 -3.61
CA GLU A 29 7.13 -6.90 -4.13
C GLU A 29 7.20 -6.95 -5.67
N GLY A 30 7.24 -5.77 -6.29
CA GLY A 30 7.23 -5.62 -7.75
C GLY A 30 5.86 -5.81 -8.42
N GLN A 31 4.81 -6.15 -7.67
CA GLN A 31 3.46 -6.31 -8.22
C GLN A 31 2.65 -5.02 -8.08
N ALA A 32 2.04 -4.58 -9.19
CA ALA A 32 1.05 -3.53 -9.17
C ALA A 32 -0.33 -4.07 -8.79
N VAL A 33 -1.01 -3.39 -7.86
CA VAL A 33 -2.32 -3.78 -7.36
C VAL A 33 -3.23 -2.58 -7.15
N ILE A 34 -4.54 -2.81 -7.31
CA ILE A 34 -5.60 -1.88 -6.92
C ILE A 34 -6.08 -2.28 -5.52
N ILE A 35 -6.08 -1.32 -4.60
CA ILE A 35 -6.54 -1.49 -3.22
C ILE A 35 -7.78 -0.61 -3.01
N ASN A 36 -8.93 -1.22 -2.72
CA ASN A 36 -10.18 -0.49 -2.48
C ASN A 36 -11.17 -1.31 -1.63
N PRO A 37 -11.82 -0.75 -0.60
CA PRO A 37 -11.52 0.52 0.08
C PRO A 37 -10.32 0.39 1.04
N PHE A 38 -9.76 1.52 1.45
CA PHE A 38 -8.73 1.59 2.49
C PHE A 38 -9.04 2.69 3.52
N GLN A 39 -8.41 2.62 4.69
CA GLN A 39 -8.46 3.65 5.72
C GLN A 39 -7.15 4.42 5.78
N LEU A 40 -7.21 5.71 6.12
CA LEU A 40 -6.05 6.45 6.60
C LEU A 40 -5.96 6.25 8.11
N LYS A 41 -4.82 5.74 8.58
CA LYS A 41 -4.51 5.60 10.01
C LYS A 41 -3.37 6.55 10.34
N ASP A 42 -3.39 7.10 11.54
CA ASP A 42 -2.29 7.96 12.01
C ASP A 42 -0.97 7.19 11.97
N TYR A 43 0.07 7.90 11.52
CA TYR A 43 1.42 7.38 11.47
C TYR A 43 2.35 8.31 12.24
N LEU A 44 2.38 8.08 13.55
CA LEU A 44 3.20 8.81 14.53
C LEU A 44 4.63 8.26 14.65
N GLY A 45 5.04 7.36 13.75
CA GLY A 45 6.39 6.81 13.74
C GLY A 45 7.40 7.82 13.19
N GLU A 46 8.64 7.77 13.68
CA GLU A 46 9.73 8.62 13.19
C GLU A 46 10.19 8.22 11.77
N PHE A 47 10.03 6.95 11.41
CA PHE A 47 10.45 6.41 10.11
C PHE A 47 9.30 6.49 9.09
N ARG A 48 9.14 7.65 8.44
CA ARG A 48 8.13 7.85 7.38
C ARG A 48 8.78 7.99 6.02
N THR A 49 8.16 7.39 4.99
CA THR A 49 8.59 7.52 3.59
C THR A 49 8.04 8.76 2.89
N ASN A 50 7.17 9.51 3.55
CA ASN A 50 6.57 10.73 3.04
C ASN A 50 6.28 11.70 4.20
N PRO A 51 6.04 13.01 3.93
CA PRO A 51 5.77 14.00 4.96
C PRO A 51 4.38 13.86 5.60
N TYR A 52 3.48 13.07 5.01
CA TYR A 52 2.11 12.93 5.50
C TYR A 52 2.08 12.19 6.85
N PRO A 53 1.20 12.60 7.79
CA PRO A 53 1.11 11.97 9.10
C PRO A 53 0.25 10.70 9.09
N TYR A 54 0.09 10.05 7.92
CA TYR A 54 -0.82 8.93 7.73
C TYR A 54 -0.15 7.74 7.04
N LYS A 55 -0.70 6.56 7.31
CA LYS A 55 -0.43 5.31 6.61
C LYS A 55 -1.74 4.69 6.14
N ILE A 56 -1.66 3.83 5.12
CA ILE A 56 -2.79 3.07 4.62
C ILE A 56 -3.06 1.88 5.55
N GLY A 57 -4.29 1.79 6.04
CA GLY A 57 -4.81 0.67 6.82
C GLY A 57 -5.76 -0.18 5.99
N PHE A 58 -5.48 -1.47 5.90
CA PHE A 58 -6.43 -2.44 5.36
C PHE A 58 -7.41 -2.81 6.47
N PHE A 59 -8.67 -2.99 6.09
CA PHE A 59 -9.75 -3.36 7.00
C PHE A 59 -10.64 -4.42 6.36
N ARG A 60 -11.65 -4.89 7.10
CA ARG A 60 -12.43 -6.09 6.75
C ARG A 60 -12.97 -6.14 5.32
N THR A 61 -13.33 -4.99 4.73
CA THR A 61 -13.91 -4.93 3.38
C THR A 61 -12.90 -4.56 2.30
N THR A 62 -11.63 -4.33 2.64
CA THR A 62 -10.57 -4.02 1.67
C THR A 62 -10.41 -5.16 0.68
N LYS A 63 -10.47 -4.83 -0.61
CA LYS A 63 -10.21 -5.77 -1.71
C LYS A 63 -8.92 -5.38 -2.40
N VAL A 64 -8.15 -6.39 -2.79
CA VAL A 64 -6.93 -6.25 -3.58
C VAL A 64 -7.13 -7.00 -4.88
N LYS A 65 -6.80 -6.36 -5.99
CA LYS A 65 -6.83 -6.97 -7.33
C LYS A 65 -5.56 -6.58 -8.08
N PRO A 66 -5.07 -7.39 -9.04
CA PRO A 66 -4.01 -6.96 -9.95
C PRO A 66 -4.37 -5.63 -10.63
N ALA A 67 -3.38 -4.76 -10.81
CA ALA A 67 -3.50 -3.54 -11.59
C ALA A 67 -2.84 -3.76 -12.95
N ASP A 68 -3.64 -3.83 -14.00
CA ASP A 68 -3.13 -3.85 -15.38
C ASP A 68 -2.79 -2.43 -15.82
N GLY A 69 -1.69 -2.26 -16.56
CA GLY A 69 -1.30 -0.95 -17.11
C GLY A 69 -0.57 0.00 -16.15
N PHE A 70 -0.13 -0.48 -14.98
CA PHE A 70 0.77 0.29 -14.13
C PHE A 70 2.18 0.36 -14.74
N PRO A 71 2.87 1.52 -14.70
CA PRO A 71 4.19 1.67 -15.31
C PRO A 71 5.23 0.68 -14.78
N GLU A 72 6.06 0.12 -15.67
CA GLU A 72 7.17 -0.76 -15.28
C GLU A 72 8.31 0.01 -14.60
N THR A 73 8.49 1.28 -14.99
CA THR A 73 9.52 2.16 -14.43
C THR A 73 8.88 3.21 -13.54
N ILE A 74 9.28 3.19 -12.26
CA ILE A 74 8.78 4.13 -11.26
C ILE A 74 9.88 5.16 -10.96
N PRO A 75 9.58 6.46 -10.98
CA PRO A 75 10.56 7.49 -10.59
C PRO A 75 11.08 7.27 -9.16
N GLN A 76 12.38 7.48 -8.95
CA GLN A 76 12.93 7.56 -7.59
C GLN A 76 12.75 8.99 -7.07
N LYS A 77 11.98 9.14 -5.99
CA LYS A 77 11.88 10.35 -5.17
C LYS A 77 12.66 10.18 -3.87
#